data_AF-A0A926B6I7-F1
#
_entry.id   AF-A0A926B6I7-F1
#
_cell.length_a   1.000
_cell.length_b   1.000
_cell.length_c   1.000
_cell.angle_alpha   90.00
_cell.angle_beta   90.00
_cell.angle_gamma   90.00
#
_symmetry.space_group_name_H-M   'P 1'
#
loop_
_entity.id
_entity.type
_entity.pdbx_description
1 polymer ?
#
loop_
_entity_poly.entity_id
_entity_poly.type
_entity_poly.pdbx_seq_one_letter_code
_entity_poly.pdbx_strand_id
1 'polypeptide(L)'
;MTVDDRAPRKSPSTCETLADARLAIDALDGEIIDLFAERLAYIRHVVGIKRAAGLPAAIPERVAEVVGNARRNAEQRGLDPELFGPFWEKLVDAAIAEEERLLGG
;
A
#
# COMPACT_ATOMS: atom_id res chain seq x y z
N MET A 1 10.39 6.53 -19.12
CA MET A 1 10.55 5.16 -19.64
C MET A 1 9.96 4.23 -18.61
N THR A 2 8.69 3.88 -18.75
CA THR A 2 8.06 2.85 -17.91
C THR A 2 7.73 1.71 -18.84
N VAL A 3 8.69 0.81 -19.05
CA VAL A 3 8.33 -0.55 -19.40
C VAL A 3 7.61 -1.05 -18.16
N ASP A 4 6.35 -1.41 -18.33
CA ASP A 4 5.57 -2.03 -17.27
C ASP A 4 6.23 -3.39 -16.99
N ASP A 5 7.21 -3.43 -16.08
CA ASP A 5 7.98 -4.63 -15.67
C ASP A 5 7.11 -5.64 -14.88
N ARG A 6 5.79 -5.51 -14.97
CA ARG A 6 4.82 -6.41 -14.36
C ARG A 6 4.96 -7.79 -14.96
N ALA A 7 4.84 -8.80 -14.11
CA ALA A 7 4.92 -10.19 -14.54
C ALA A 7 3.82 -10.46 -15.59
N PRO A 8 4.13 -11.16 -16.70
CA PRO A 8 3.14 -11.45 -17.72
C PRO A 8 2.02 -12.31 -17.12
N ARG A 9 0.79 -11.79 -17.15
CA ARG A 9 -0.42 -12.53 -16.74
C ARG A 9 -1.50 -12.42 -17.82
N LYS A 10 -2.33 -13.45 -17.94
CA LYS A 10 -3.51 -13.41 -18.82
C LYS A 10 -4.47 -12.31 -18.35
N SER A 11 -5.14 -11.66 -19.31
CA SER A 11 -6.23 -10.72 -18.96
C SER A 11 -7.45 -11.52 -18.50
N PRO A 12 -8.33 -10.93 -17.66
CA PRO A 12 -9.55 -11.62 -17.22
C PRO A 12 -10.40 -12.18 -18.36
N SER A 13 -10.47 -11.47 -19.49
CA SER A 13 -11.24 -11.88 -20.68
C SER A 13 -10.61 -13.00 -21.51
N THR A 14 -9.34 -13.36 -21.23
CA THR A 14 -8.59 -14.41 -21.93
C THR A 14 -8.25 -15.61 -21.04
N CYS A 15 -8.68 -15.59 -19.77
CA CYS A 15 -8.64 -16.77 -18.90
C CYS A 15 -9.74 -17.75 -19.33
N GLU A 16 -9.35 -18.94 -19.76
CA GLU A 16 -10.30 -19.97 -20.24
C GLU A 16 -10.60 -20.99 -19.14
N THR A 17 -9.73 -21.11 -18.14
CA THR A 17 -9.84 -22.07 -17.05
C THR A 17 -9.70 -21.41 -15.67
N LEU A 18 -10.17 -22.11 -14.63
CA LEU A 18 -9.91 -21.70 -13.25
C LEU A 18 -8.41 -21.68 -12.91
N ALA A 19 -7.62 -22.54 -13.54
CA ALA A 19 -6.17 -22.56 -13.36
C ALA A 19 -5.53 -21.27 -13.91
N ASP A 20 -5.96 -20.82 -15.09
CA ASP A 20 -5.50 -19.54 -15.67
C ASP A 20 -5.80 -18.37 -14.75
N ALA A 21 -7.04 -18.30 -14.23
CA ALA A 21 -7.46 -17.21 -13.38
C ALA A 21 -6.66 -17.16 -12.07
N ARG A 22 -6.42 -18.32 -11.44
CA ARG A 22 -5.62 -18.42 -10.21
C ARG A 22 -4.17 -17.98 -10.42
N LEU A 23 -3.53 -18.46 -11.50
CA LEU A 23 -2.16 -18.03 -11.83
C LEU A 23 -2.06 -16.51 -12.06
N ALA A 24 -3.07 -15.92 -12.71
CA ALA A 24 -3.11 -14.47 -12.91
C ALA A 24 -3.31 -13.69 -11.60
N ILE A 25 -4.15 -14.20 -10.68
CA ILE A 25 -4.36 -13.62 -9.35
C ILE A 25 -3.09 -13.73 -8.51
N ASP A 26 -2.46 -14.91 -8.45
CA ASP A 26 -1.23 -15.11 -7.67
C ASP A 26 -0.10 -14.17 -8.14
N ALA A 27 0.02 -13.97 -9.46
CA ALA A 27 0.97 -13.00 -10.02
C ALA A 27 0.63 -11.55 -9.64
N LEU A 28 -0.65 -11.19 -9.62
CA LEU A 28 -1.10 -9.86 -9.19
C LEU A 28 -0.85 -9.64 -7.70
N ASP A 29 -1.11 -10.65 -6.86
CA ASP A 29 -0.87 -10.59 -5.43
C ASP A 29 0.62 -10.40 -5.11
N GLY A 30 1.50 -11.05 -5.87
CA GLY A 30 2.95 -10.80 -5.80
C GLY A 30 3.31 -9.33 -6.04
N GLU A 31 2.75 -8.72 -7.09
CA GLU A 31 2.99 -7.29 -7.37
C GLU A 31 2.39 -6.36 -6.32
N ILE A 32 1.25 -6.72 -5.72
CA ILE A 32 0.69 -5.97 -4.60
C ILE A 32 1.67 -5.97 -3.42
N ILE A 33 2.30 -7.11 -3.13
CA ILE A 33 3.33 -7.20 -2.08
C ILE A 33 4.55 -6.35 -2.42
N ASP A 34 5.01 -6.34 -3.68
CA ASP A 34 6.13 -5.50 -4.12
C ASP A 34 5.81 -4.00 -3.94
N LEU A 35 4.59 -3.57 -4.25
CA LEU A 35 4.13 -2.19 -4.01
C LEU A 35 4.09 -1.84 -2.51
N PHE A 36 3.73 -2.79 -1.65
CA PHE A 36 3.81 -2.58 -0.20
C PHE A 36 5.25 -2.50 0.30
N ALA A 37 6.18 -3.25 -0.28
CA ALA A 37 7.60 -3.16 0.03
C ALA A 37 8.16 -1.78 -0.37
N GLU A 38 7.78 -1.26 -1.55
CA GLU A 38 8.13 0.10 -1.98
C GLU A 38 7.56 1.15 -1.01
N ARG A 39 6.28 1.03 -0.64
CA ARG A 39 5.65 1.92 0.35
C ARG A 39 6.41 1.93 1.68
N LEU A 40 6.85 0.77 2.16
CA LEU A 40 7.63 0.64 3.39
C LEU A 40 9.01 1.31 3.27
N ALA A 41 9.65 1.24 2.10
CA ALA A 41 10.92 1.93 1.86
C ALA A 41 10.77 3.46 2.01
N TYR A 42 9.69 4.04 1.50
CA TYR A 42 9.39 5.47 1.71
C TYR A 42 9.13 5.82 3.19
N ILE A 43 8.40 4.97 3.92
CA ILE A 43 8.16 5.17 5.36
C ILE A 43 9.49 5.22 6.12
N ARG A 44 10.39 4.26 5.86
CA ARG A 44 11.73 4.22 6.47
C ARG A 44 12.57 5.43 6.10
N HIS A 45 12.47 5.92 4.87
CA HIS A 45 13.16 7.13 4.45
C HIS A 45 12.66 8.38 5.18
N VAL A 46 11.33 8.52 5.34
CA VAL A 46 10.69 9.64 6.03
C VAL A 46 11.11 9.75 7.50
N VAL A 47 11.47 8.65 8.16
CA VAL A 47 12.02 8.68 9.53
C VAL A 47 13.24 9.61 9.62
N GLY A 48 14.14 9.58 8.64
CA GLY A 48 15.31 10.46 8.63
C GLY A 48 14.94 11.94 8.55
N ILE A 49 13.92 12.25 7.75
CA ILE A 49 13.37 13.60 7.60
C ILE A 49 12.71 14.06 8.91
N LYS A 50 11.85 13.21 9.50
CA LYS A 50 11.15 13.50 10.77
C LYS A 50 12.13 13.70 11.91
N ARG A 51 13.17 12.85 12.02
CA ARG A 51 14.22 13.00 13.03
C ARG A 51 14.93 14.35 12.91
N ALA A 52 15.33 14.73 11.70
CA ALA A 52 16.00 16.02 11.47
C ALA A 52 15.10 17.23 11.78
N ALA A 53 13.80 17.09 11.57
CA ALA A 53 12.80 18.13 11.84
C ALA A 53 12.21 18.10 13.26
N GLY A 54 12.58 17.13 14.11
CA GLY A 54 12.00 16.96 15.44
C GLY A 54 10.50 16.59 15.42
N LEU A 55 10.03 15.92 14.37
CA LEU A 55 8.63 15.55 14.19
C LEU A 55 8.33 14.15 14.77
N PRO A 56 7.12 13.94 15.33
CA PRO A 56 6.70 12.63 15.82
C PRO A 56 6.40 11.65 14.67
N ALA A 57 6.40 10.35 15.00
CA ALA A 57 5.97 9.29 14.09
C ALA A 57 4.51 9.51 13.65
N ALA A 58 3.60 9.68 14.60
CA ALA A 58 2.19 9.94 14.32
C ALA A 58 1.90 11.44 14.13
N ILE A 59 1.25 11.77 13.01
CA ILE A 59 0.72 13.09 12.70
C ILE A 59 -0.77 12.91 12.39
N PRO A 60 -1.70 13.14 13.35
CA PRO A 60 -3.10 12.73 13.26
C PRO A 60 -3.83 13.21 12.00
N GLU A 61 -3.60 14.46 11.60
CA GLU A 61 -4.17 15.06 10.40
C GLU A 61 -3.72 14.31 9.14
N ARG A 62 -2.45 13.87 9.11
CA ARG A 62 -1.91 13.11 7.98
C ARG A 62 -2.46 11.69 7.96
N VAL A 63 -2.67 11.07 9.11
CA VAL A 63 -3.32 9.75 9.22
C VAL A 63 -4.73 9.81 8.63
N ALA A 64 -5.55 10.77 9.08
CA ALA A 64 -6.90 10.96 8.58
C ALA A 64 -6.94 11.22 7.06
N GLU A 65 -6.01 12.03 6.55
CA GLU A 65 -5.90 12.31 5.12
C GLU A 65 -5.56 11.06 4.30
N VAL A 66 -4.60 10.25 4.75
CA VAL A 66 -4.17 9.03 4.06
C VAL A 66 -5.30 7.99 4.00
N VAL A 67 -6.03 7.79 5.10
CA VAL A 67 -7.18 6.89 5.14
C VAL A 67 -8.34 7.43 4.27
N GLY A 68 -8.61 8.74 4.33
CA GLY A 68 -9.60 9.38 3.49
C GLY A 68 -9.28 9.27 1.99
N ASN A 69 -8.01 9.39 1.62
CA ASN A 69 -7.54 9.13 0.25
C ASN A 69 -7.79 7.68 -0.17
N ALA A 70 -7.50 6.70 0.69
CA ALA A 70 -7.72 5.29 0.39
C ALA A 70 -9.20 4.99 0.12
N ARG A 71 -10.11 5.52 0.94
CA ARG A 71 -11.57 5.39 0.74
C ARG A 71 -12.02 5.98 -0.60
N ARG A 72 -11.60 7.21 -0.92
CA ARG A 72 -11.92 7.84 -2.21
C ARG A 72 -11.37 7.05 -3.40
N ASN A 73 -10.14 6.58 -3.30
CA ASN A 73 -9.50 5.80 -4.38
C ASN A 73 -10.20 4.45 -4.60
N ALA A 74 -10.67 3.80 -3.52
CA ALA A 74 -11.45 2.58 -3.59
C ALA A 74 -12.78 2.82 -4.32
N GLU A 75 -13.54 3.82 -3.88
CA GLU A 75 -14.82 4.19 -4.48
C GLU A 75 -14.70 4.50 -5.98
N GLN A 76 -13.71 5.32 -6.37
CA GLN A 76 -13.46 5.67 -7.77
C GLN A 76 -13.13 4.47 -8.67
N ARG A 77 -12.69 3.36 -8.09
CA ARG A 77 -12.33 2.12 -8.78
C ARG A 77 -13.39 1.02 -8.66
N GLY A 78 -14.56 1.35 -8.10
CA GLY A 78 -15.64 0.40 -7.89
C GLY A 78 -15.35 -0.62 -6.78
N LEU A 79 -14.43 -0.30 -5.86
CA LEU A 79 -14.12 -1.10 -4.69
C LEU A 79 -14.91 -0.59 -3.47
N ASP A 80 -15.15 -1.46 -2.50
CA ASP A 80 -15.86 -1.11 -1.27
C ASP A 80 -15.00 -0.22 -0.36
N PRO A 81 -15.35 1.07 -0.17
CA PRO A 81 -14.60 1.97 0.72
C PRO A 81 -14.66 1.54 2.19
N GLU A 82 -15.70 0.81 2.61
CA GLU A 82 -15.82 0.31 3.98
C GLU A 82 -14.94 -0.92 4.25
N LEU A 83 -14.48 -1.59 3.19
CA LEU A 83 -13.41 -2.59 3.29
C LEU A 83 -12.03 -1.94 3.29
N PHE A 84 -11.78 -1.04 2.32
CA PHE A 84 -10.43 -0.50 2.09
C PHE A 84 -10.01 0.57 3.09
N GLY A 85 -10.93 1.33 3.67
CA GLY A 85 -10.64 2.30 4.73
C GLY A 85 -10.00 1.64 5.95
N PRO A 86 -10.68 0.69 6.62
CA PRO A 86 -10.14 -0.03 7.78
C PRO A 86 -8.89 -0.87 7.45
N PHE A 87 -8.77 -1.37 6.22
CA PHE A 87 -7.53 -2.01 5.77
C PHE A 87 -6.36 -1.02 5.75
N TRP A 88 -6.59 0.21 5.26
CA TRP A 88 -5.56 1.25 5.25
C TRP A 88 -5.20 1.78 6.63
N GLU A 89 -6.17 1.88 7.54
CA GLU A 89 -5.92 2.21 8.96
C GLU A 89 -4.87 1.27 9.55
N LYS A 90 -5.04 -0.06 9.38
CA LYS A 90 -4.07 -1.05 9.83
C LYS A 90 -2.67 -0.86 9.22
N LEU A 91 -2.59 -0.51 7.93
CA LEU A 91 -1.32 -0.24 7.26
C LEU A 91 -0.63 1.05 7.74
N VAL A 92 -1.40 2.03 8.21
CA VAL A 92 -0.88 3.27 8.79
C VAL A 92 -0.42 3.01 10.23
N ASP A 93 -1.19 2.27 11.02
CA ASP A 93 -0.80 1.89 12.39
C ASP A 93 0.51 1.11 12.40
N ALA A 94 0.66 0.14 11.49
CA ALA A 94 1.91 -0.61 11.34
C ALA A 94 3.09 0.27 10.90
N ALA A 95 2.84 1.29 10.07
CA ALA A 95 3.86 2.25 9.66
C ALA A 95 4.32 3.11 10.84
N ILE A 96 3.37 3.64 11.62
CA ILE A 96 3.67 4.43 12.82
C ILE A 96 4.51 3.61 13.80
N ALA A 97 4.15 2.36 14.06
CA ALA A 97 4.91 1.49 14.96
C ALA A 97 6.37 1.25 14.48
N GLU A 98 6.58 1.06 13.17
CA GLU A 98 7.94 0.95 12.60
C GLU A 98 8.70 2.27 12.72
N GLU A 99 8.05 3.41 12.48
CA GLU A 99 8.66 4.72 12.65
C GLU A 99 9.05 5.00 14.10
N GLU A 100 8.19 4.68 15.07
CA GLU A 100 8.48 4.80 16.50
C GLU A 100 9.68 3.97 16.91
N ARG A 101 9.75 2.72 16.44
CA ARG A 101 10.90 1.82 16.67
C ARG A 101 12.20 2.42 16.12
N LEU A 102 12.14 3.06 14.97
CA LEU A 102 13.31 3.65 14.33
C LEU A 102 13.68 5.02 14.94
N LEU A 103 12.74 5.82 15.39
CA LEU A 103 12.99 7.11 16.04
C LEU A 103 13.49 6.98 17.48
N GLY A 104 13.01 5.96 18.22
CA GLY A 104 13.36 5.71 19.61
C GLY A 104 14.64 4.92 19.85
N GLY A 105 15.31 4.44 18.80
CA GLY A 105 16.65 3.86 18.84
C GLY A 105 17.72 4.89 18.49
#